data_AF-A0A966C584-F1
#
_entry.id   AF-A0A966C584-F1
#
_cell.length_a   1.000
_cell.length_b   1.000
_cell.length_c   1.000
_cell.angle_alpha   90.00
_cell.angle_beta   90.00
_cell.angle_gamma   90.00
#
_symmetry.space_group_name_H-M   'P 1'
#
loop_
_entity.id
_entity.type
_entity.pdbx_description
1 polymer ?
#
loop_
_entity_poly.entity_id
_entity_poly.type
_entity_poly.pdbx_seq_one_letter_code
_entity_poly.pdbx_strand_id
1 'polypeptide(L)'
;MTGAETMPTRVTVVGGGLAGCEAAWQLAVAGCRVRLVEMRPDSTTAAHRTGELAELVCSNSLRSDNPSNAVGLLKREMEALGSLIVHAARATALPAGDALAVDRAGFSAAVSRAIAVHPGIEVVRAEVTDLPDSPAVIATGPLTSPALLSRLVELLGEGSL
;
A
#
# COMPACT_ATOMS: atom_id res chain seq x y z
N MET A 1 -13.26 -1.89 38.66
CA MET A 1 -12.08 -1.42 37.89
C MET A 1 -12.54 -1.14 36.47
N THR A 2 -12.79 0.12 36.17
CA THR A 2 -13.17 0.60 34.83
C THR A 2 -11.98 0.36 33.90
N GLY A 3 -12.13 -0.58 32.97
CA GLY A 3 -11.16 -0.78 31.89
C GLY A 3 -11.04 0.52 31.12
N ALA A 4 -9.88 1.16 31.17
CA ALA A 4 -9.61 2.27 30.29
C ALA A 4 -9.68 1.74 28.86
N GLU A 5 -10.68 2.16 28.09
CA GLU A 5 -10.66 2.02 26.63
C GLU A 5 -9.39 2.71 26.15
N THR A 6 -8.36 1.93 25.85
CA THR A 6 -7.19 2.41 25.12
C THR A 6 -7.70 2.90 23.78
N MET A 7 -7.69 4.21 23.58
CA MET A 7 -8.00 4.83 22.29
C MET A 7 -7.20 4.12 21.19
N PRO A 8 -7.83 3.76 20.06
CA PRO A 8 -7.15 3.04 19.01
C PRO A 8 -5.93 3.84 18.53
N THR A 9 -4.77 3.19 18.49
CA THR A 9 -3.52 3.80 18.02
C THR A 9 -3.73 4.39 16.63
N ARG A 10 -3.40 5.67 16.47
CA ARG A 10 -3.43 6.33 15.16
C ARG A 10 -2.06 6.16 14.49
N VAL A 11 -2.06 5.64 13.26
CA VAL A 11 -0.86 5.39 12.47
C VAL A 11 -0.96 6.13 11.14
N THR A 12 0.10 6.84 10.76
CA THR A 12 0.19 7.45 9.42
C THR A 12 0.89 6.49 8.46
N VAL A 13 0.28 6.20 7.32
CA VAL A 13 0.91 5.46 6.22
C VAL A 13 1.10 6.41 5.05
N VAL A 14 2.34 6.58 4.60
CA VAL A 14 2.68 7.51 3.52
C VAL A 14 2.93 6.74 2.23
N GLY A 15 2.16 7.03 1.19
CA GLY A 15 2.20 6.37 -0.12
C GLY A 15 1.08 5.33 -0.28
N GLY A 16 0.25 5.49 -1.29
CA GLY A 16 -0.88 4.62 -1.63
C GLY A 16 -0.54 3.55 -2.67
N GLY A 17 0.71 3.10 -2.72
CA GLY A 17 1.15 1.98 -3.56
C GLY A 17 0.77 0.61 -2.97
N LEU A 18 1.28 -0.48 -3.55
CA LEU A 18 1.01 -1.85 -3.08
C LEU A 18 1.33 -2.03 -1.58
N ALA A 19 2.52 -1.61 -1.16
CA ALA A 19 2.96 -1.77 0.23
C ALA A 19 2.15 -0.90 1.21
N GLY A 20 1.86 0.35 0.84
CA GLY A 20 1.10 1.25 1.71
C GLY A 20 -0.37 0.85 1.85
N CYS A 21 -1.00 0.35 0.79
CA CYS A 21 -2.35 -0.19 0.87
C CYS A 21 -2.42 -1.44 1.76
N GLU A 22 -1.49 -2.37 1.59
CA GLU A 22 -1.45 -3.57 2.43
C GLU A 22 -1.15 -3.22 3.89
N ALA A 23 -0.19 -2.32 4.17
CA ALA A 23 0.10 -1.86 5.52
C ALA A 23 -1.12 -1.18 6.17
N ALA A 24 -1.78 -0.27 5.46
CA ALA A 24 -2.99 0.39 5.95
C ALA A 24 -4.11 -0.60 6.24
N TRP A 25 -4.31 -1.59 5.38
CA TRP A 25 -5.30 -2.64 5.56
C TRP A 25 -5.02 -3.48 6.81
N GLN A 26 -3.80 -4.00 6.93
CA GLN A 26 -3.41 -4.86 8.06
C GLN A 26 -3.48 -4.12 9.40
N LEU A 27 -3.03 -2.86 9.45
CA LEU A 27 -3.15 -2.02 10.64
C LEU A 27 -4.61 -1.80 11.03
N ALA A 28 -5.48 -1.52 10.07
CA ALA A 28 -6.89 -1.26 10.33
C ALA A 28 -7.65 -2.53 10.76
N VAL A 29 -7.33 -3.68 10.17
CA VAL A 29 -7.83 -5.00 10.61
C VAL A 29 -7.38 -5.33 12.04
N ALA A 30 -6.16 -4.93 12.41
CA ALA A 30 -5.65 -5.05 13.79
C ALA A 30 -6.24 -4.01 14.76
N GLY A 31 -7.19 -3.17 14.34
CA GLY A 31 -7.90 -2.21 15.18
C GLY A 31 -7.25 -0.82 15.29
N CYS A 32 -6.21 -0.53 14.52
CA CYS A 32 -5.62 0.82 14.48
C CYS A 32 -6.48 1.77 13.63
N ARG A 33 -6.43 3.08 13.94
CA ARG A 33 -6.92 4.13 13.06
C ARG A 33 -5.80 4.51 12.10
N VAL A 34 -6.03 4.41 10.80
CA VAL A 34 -5.00 4.68 9.79
C VAL A 34 -5.32 5.95 9.03
N ARG A 35 -4.32 6.81 8.88
CA ARG A 35 -4.34 7.91 7.91
C ARG A 35 -3.42 7.52 6.75
N LEU A 36 -4.00 7.09 5.64
CA LEU A 36 -3.27 6.77 4.41
C LEU A 36 -3.15 8.05 3.56
N VAL A 37 -1.93 8.56 3.42
CA VAL A 37 -1.65 9.77 2.65
C VAL A 37 -1.10 9.39 1.28
N GLU A 38 -1.79 9.80 0.22
CA GLU A 38 -1.38 9.58 -1.17
C GLU A 38 -1.35 10.91 -1.90
N MET A 39 -0.23 11.20 -2.56
CA MET A 39 -0.01 12.48 -3.25
C MET A 39 -0.75 12.57 -4.59
N ARG A 40 -1.02 11.42 -5.23
CA ARG A 40 -1.81 11.34 -6.46
C ARG A 40 -3.31 11.53 -6.16
N PRO A 41 -4.09 12.15 -7.06
CA PRO A 41 -3.70 12.61 -8.38
C PRO A 41 -3.03 14.00 -8.42
N ASP A 42 -3.06 14.75 -7.31
CA ASP A 42 -2.67 16.16 -7.28
C ASP A 42 -1.17 16.37 -7.57
N SER A 43 -0.32 15.44 -7.10
CA SER A 43 1.10 15.35 -7.45
C SER A 43 1.39 13.95 -7.98
N THR A 44 1.51 13.82 -9.31
CA THR A 44 1.80 12.53 -9.96
C THR A 44 3.29 12.27 -10.12
N THR A 45 3.63 11.04 -10.50
CA THR A 45 5.00 10.64 -10.83
C THR A 45 5.15 10.41 -12.32
N ALA A 46 6.38 10.25 -12.81
CA ALA A 46 6.64 9.94 -14.22
C ALA A 46 6.05 8.61 -14.71
N ALA A 47 5.73 7.66 -13.81
CA ALA A 47 5.24 6.33 -14.19
C ALA A 47 3.72 6.15 -14.01
N HIS A 48 3.13 6.84 -13.03
CA HIS A 48 1.72 6.70 -12.67
C HIS A 48 0.82 7.55 -13.58
N ARG A 49 -0.36 7.02 -13.90
CA ARG A 49 -1.33 7.62 -14.83
C ARG A 49 -2.68 7.92 -14.18
N THR A 50 -2.90 7.47 -12.95
CA THR A 50 -4.19 7.58 -12.26
C THR A 50 -4.03 8.10 -10.83
N GLY A 51 -5.15 8.50 -10.22
CA GLY A 51 -5.27 8.73 -8.78
C GLY A 51 -5.61 7.47 -7.98
N GLU A 52 -5.69 6.31 -8.63
CA GLU A 52 -6.05 5.05 -7.98
C GLU A 52 -4.91 4.54 -7.09
N LEU A 53 -5.32 3.91 -5.98
CA LEU A 53 -4.41 3.23 -5.08
C LEU A 53 -3.93 1.93 -5.72
N ALA A 54 -2.72 1.48 -5.33
CA ALA A 54 -2.10 0.25 -5.81
C ALA A 54 -1.99 0.13 -7.35
N GLU A 55 -1.89 1.24 -8.07
CA GLU A 55 -1.74 1.25 -9.53
C GLU A 55 -0.49 0.45 -9.98
N LEU A 56 -0.67 -0.44 -10.97
CA LEU A 56 0.41 -1.21 -11.59
C LEU A 56 0.96 -0.46 -12.82
N VAL A 57 2.13 0.15 -12.70
CA VAL A 57 2.71 1.02 -13.74
C VAL A 57 3.58 0.31 -14.79
N CYS A 58 3.93 -0.97 -14.57
CA CYS A 58 4.75 -1.76 -15.49
C CYS A 58 4.02 -3.02 -15.98
N SER A 59 4.41 -4.19 -15.49
CA SER A 59 3.73 -5.45 -15.78
C SER A 59 2.37 -5.54 -15.06
N ASN A 60 1.42 -6.23 -15.67
CA ASN A 60 0.19 -6.66 -14.99
C ASN A 60 0.34 -8.04 -14.33
N SER A 61 1.55 -8.61 -14.33
CA SER A 61 1.87 -9.86 -13.66
C SER A 61 2.45 -9.60 -12.27
N LEU A 62 1.88 -10.24 -11.25
CA LEU A 62 2.43 -10.35 -9.91
C LEU A 62 3.39 -11.55 -9.78
N ARG A 63 3.97 -12.00 -10.90
CA ARG A 63 4.88 -13.16 -11.04
C ARG A 63 4.20 -14.49 -10.73
N SER A 64 5.00 -15.54 -10.60
CA SER A 64 4.53 -16.92 -10.45
C SER A 64 3.55 -17.08 -9.28
N ASP A 65 2.51 -17.88 -9.51
CA ASP A 65 1.53 -18.30 -8.53
C ASP A 65 1.78 -19.73 -8.01
N ASN A 66 2.80 -20.40 -8.55
CA ASN A 66 3.21 -21.73 -8.13
C ASN A 66 3.88 -21.65 -6.74
N PRO A 67 3.37 -22.35 -5.71
CA PRO A 67 3.94 -22.33 -4.36
C PRO A 67 5.35 -22.95 -4.27
N SER A 68 5.80 -23.68 -5.28
CA SER A 68 7.21 -24.12 -5.39
C SER A 68 8.17 -22.97 -5.72
N ASN A 69 7.68 -21.81 -6.16
CA ASN A 69 8.45 -20.58 -6.31
C ASN A 69 8.27 -19.69 -5.08
N ALA A 70 9.34 -19.02 -4.62
CA ALA A 70 9.30 -18.15 -3.44
C ALA A 70 8.19 -17.08 -3.51
N VAL A 71 8.01 -16.46 -4.67
CA VAL A 71 6.95 -15.45 -4.89
C VAL A 71 5.54 -16.04 -4.91
N GLY A 72 5.37 -17.33 -5.23
CA GLY A 72 4.09 -18.01 -5.18
C GLY A 72 3.77 -18.47 -3.75
N LEU A 73 4.77 -18.99 -3.02
CA LEU A 73 4.63 -19.31 -1.60
C LEU A 73 4.27 -18.07 -0.78
N LEU A 74 4.96 -16.95 -1.01
CA LEU A 74 4.65 -15.68 -0.34
C LEU A 74 3.19 -15.26 -0.54
N LYS A 75 2.63 -15.45 -1.74
CA LYS A 75 1.20 -15.14 -1.98
C LYS A 75 0.28 -16.01 -1.14
N ARG A 76 0.62 -17.29 -0.90
CA ARG A 76 -0.16 -18.19 -0.04
C ARG A 76 -0.10 -17.77 1.42
N GLU A 77 1.07 -17.35 1.89
CA GLU A 77 1.23 -16.81 3.24
C GLU A 77 0.42 -15.51 3.41
N MET A 78 0.53 -14.59 2.44
CA MET A 78 -0.25 -13.35 2.42
C MET A 78 -1.76 -13.62 2.37
N GLU A 79 -2.20 -14.63 1.61
CA GLU A 79 -3.61 -15.05 1.55
C GLU A 79 -4.10 -15.59 2.90
N ALA A 80 -3.28 -16.40 3.58
CA ALA A 80 -3.58 -16.89 4.93
C ALA A 80 -3.64 -15.77 5.98
N LEU A 81 -2.91 -14.67 5.75
CA LEU A 81 -2.92 -13.46 6.58
C LEU A 81 -3.99 -12.44 6.14
N GLY A 82 -4.91 -12.81 5.23
CA GLY A 82 -6.01 -11.94 4.82
C GLY A 82 -5.59 -10.74 3.98
N SER A 83 -4.55 -10.89 3.15
CA SER A 83 -4.02 -9.81 2.32
C SER A 83 -5.05 -9.21 1.38
N LEU A 84 -5.18 -7.89 1.42
CA LEU A 84 -6.01 -7.13 0.48
C LEU A 84 -5.47 -7.25 -0.94
N ILE A 85 -4.15 -7.09 -1.11
CA ILE A 85 -3.50 -7.09 -2.42
C ILE A 85 -3.67 -8.45 -3.12
N VAL A 86 -3.44 -9.56 -2.42
CA VAL A 86 -3.63 -10.88 -3.02
C VAL A 86 -5.10 -11.12 -3.34
N HIS A 87 -6.02 -10.76 -2.43
CA HIS A 87 -7.46 -10.96 -2.66
C HIS A 87 -7.98 -10.17 -3.88
N ALA A 88 -7.57 -8.90 -4.01
CA ALA A 88 -7.89 -8.09 -5.18
C ALA A 88 -7.30 -8.69 -6.46
N ALA A 89 -6.06 -9.17 -6.40
CA ALA A 89 -5.41 -9.81 -7.55
C ALA A 89 -6.13 -11.08 -8.00
N ARG A 90 -6.61 -11.92 -7.07
CA ARG A 90 -7.43 -13.10 -7.37
C ARG A 90 -8.74 -12.73 -8.05
N ALA A 91 -9.43 -11.72 -7.51
CA ALA A 91 -10.73 -11.28 -8.02
C ALA A 91 -10.66 -10.72 -9.45
N THR A 92 -9.49 -10.25 -9.88
CA THR A 92 -9.27 -9.64 -11.19
C THR A 92 -8.26 -10.41 -12.03
N ALA A 93 -8.07 -11.70 -11.74
CA ALA A 93 -7.07 -12.53 -12.40
C ALA A 93 -7.40 -12.78 -13.88
N LEU A 94 -6.36 -12.82 -14.71
CA LEU A 94 -6.43 -13.15 -16.13
C LEU A 94 -5.62 -14.43 -16.42
N PRO A 95 -5.97 -15.21 -17.46
CA PRO A 95 -5.18 -16.38 -17.86
C PRO A 95 -3.72 -15.98 -18.18
N ALA A 96 -2.75 -16.55 -17.47
CA ALA A 96 -1.33 -16.23 -17.64
C ALA A 96 -0.37 -17.38 -17.29
N GLY A 97 -0.80 -18.62 -17.52
CA GLY A 97 -0.01 -19.82 -17.22
C GLY A 97 0.33 -19.89 -15.73
N ASP A 98 1.63 -20.02 -15.43
CA ASP A 98 2.13 -20.12 -14.06
C ASP A 98 2.13 -18.80 -13.28
N ALA A 99 1.79 -17.67 -13.91
CA ALA A 99 1.80 -16.35 -13.26
C ALA A 99 0.40 -15.89 -12.83
N LEU A 100 0.34 -15.12 -11.74
CA LEU A 100 -0.84 -14.36 -11.37
C LEU A 100 -0.81 -13.03 -12.12
N ALA A 101 -1.43 -12.99 -13.31
CA ALA A 101 -1.68 -11.73 -14.02
C ALA A 101 -3.07 -11.19 -13.69
N VAL A 102 -3.22 -9.87 -13.75
CA VAL A 102 -4.46 -9.18 -13.39
C VAL A 102 -4.92 -8.22 -14.49
N ASP A 103 -6.21 -7.93 -14.54
CA ASP A 103 -6.69 -6.69 -15.14
C ASP A 103 -6.24 -5.51 -14.26
N ARG A 104 -5.37 -4.64 -14.80
CA ARG A 104 -4.76 -3.55 -14.02
C ARG A 104 -5.79 -2.58 -13.47
N ALA A 105 -6.78 -2.21 -14.28
CA ALA A 105 -7.78 -1.22 -13.90
C ALA A 105 -8.75 -1.80 -12.87
N GLY A 106 -9.23 -3.03 -13.10
CA GLY A 106 -10.03 -3.76 -12.12
C GLY A 106 -9.30 -3.94 -10.79
N PHE A 107 -8.01 -4.30 -10.83
CA PHE A 107 -7.18 -4.50 -9.64
C PHE A 107 -7.07 -3.23 -8.80
N SER A 108 -6.63 -2.11 -9.39
CA SER A 108 -6.45 -0.85 -8.66
C SER A 108 -7.79 -0.33 -8.13
N ALA A 109 -8.86 -0.41 -8.93
CA ALA A 109 -10.20 -0.01 -8.51
C ALA A 109 -10.73 -0.85 -7.34
N ALA A 110 -10.46 -2.16 -7.34
CA ALA A 110 -10.85 -3.05 -6.25
C ALA A 110 -10.12 -2.69 -4.94
N VAL A 111 -8.82 -2.43 -5.00
CA VAL A 111 -8.02 -2.01 -3.83
C VAL A 111 -8.48 -0.64 -3.33
N SER A 112 -8.60 0.36 -4.21
CA SER A 112 -9.08 1.70 -3.87
C SER A 112 -10.42 1.66 -3.15
N ARG A 113 -11.39 0.91 -3.71
CA ARG A 113 -12.73 0.80 -3.13
C ARG A 113 -12.67 0.16 -1.75
N ALA A 114 -11.95 -0.94 -1.58
CA ALA A 114 -11.84 -1.62 -0.30
C ALA A 114 -11.24 -0.72 0.79
N ILE A 115 -10.18 0.02 0.46
CA ILE A 115 -9.56 1.00 1.37
C ILE A 115 -10.53 2.13 1.70
N ALA A 116 -11.18 2.73 0.70
CA ALA A 116 -12.04 3.90 0.86
C ALA A 116 -13.28 3.63 1.74
N VAL A 117 -13.80 2.40 1.73
CA VAL A 117 -14.98 2.03 2.54
C VAL A 117 -14.62 1.47 3.92
N HIS A 118 -13.33 1.23 4.20
CA HIS A 118 -12.92 0.65 5.47
C HIS A 118 -13.04 1.69 6.60
N PRO A 119 -13.83 1.46 7.67
CA PRO A 119 -14.12 2.48 8.69
C PRO A 119 -12.90 2.87 9.55
N GLY A 120 -11.86 2.03 9.55
CA GLY A 120 -10.58 2.28 10.22
C GLY A 120 -9.58 3.08 9.40
N ILE A 121 -9.84 3.38 8.12
CA ILE A 121 -8.88 4.04 7.21
C ILE A 121 -9.45 5.36 6.69
N GLU A 122 -8.69 6.43 6.88
CA GLU A 122 -8.90 7.73 6.26
C GLU A 122 -7.91 7.90 5.12
N VAL A 123 -8.40 8.13 3.90
CA VAL A 123 -7.55 8.45 2.75
C VAL A 123 -7.42 9.97 2.63
N VAL A 124 -6.19 10.47 2.63
CA VAL A 124 -5.89 11.89 2.46
C VAL A 124 -5.11 12.09 1.17
N ARG A 125 -5.63 12.96 0.30
CA ARG A 125 -4.95 13.37 -0.93
C ARG A 125 -4.05 14.57 -0.65
N ALA A 126 -2.76 14.30 -0.45
CA ALA A 126 -1.76 15.31 -0.12
C ALA A 126 -0.34 14.78 -0.36
N GLU A 127 0.58 15.66 -0.74
CA GLU A 127 2.00 15.36 -0.66
C GLU A 127 2.48 15.46 0.79
N VAL A 128 3.28 14.48 1.22
CA VAL A 128 4.00 14.53 2.50
C VAL A 128 5.41 15.04 2.21
N THR A 129 5.77 16.17 2.83
CA THR A 129 7.06 16.83 2.62
C THR A 129 7.99 16.79 3.84
N ASP A 130 7.51 16.25 4.97
CA ASP A 130 8.30 16.05 6.19
C ASP A 130 7.93 14.71 6.84
N LEU A 131 8.78 14.25 7.76
CA LEU A 131 8.55 12.98 8.45
C LEU A 131 7.31 13.09 9.34
N PRO A 132 6.31 12.18 9.19
CA PRO A 132 5.13 12.18 10.04
C PRO A 132 5.48 11.77 11.48
N ASP A 133 4.64 12.20 12.42
CA ASP A 133 4.74 11.78 13.81
C ASP A 133 4.65 10.24 13.95
N SER A 134 5.43 9.69 14.88
CA SER A 134 5.42 8.27 15.20
C SER A 134 4.14 7.87 15.96
N PRO A 135 3.56 6.66 15.70
CA PRO A 135 4.02 5.65 14.75
C PRO A 135 3.62 5.95 13.29
N ALA A 136 4.52 5.67 12.35
CA ALA A 136 4.28 5.83 10.93
C ALA A 136 4.97 4.77 10.06
N VAL A 137 4.42 4.53 8.87
CA VAL A 137 4.97 3.68 7.83
C VAL A 137 5.25 4.53 6.59
N ILE A 138 6.48 4.52 6.10
CA ILE A 138 6.87 5.18 4.85
C ILE A 138 6.90 4.13 3.73
N ALA A 139 5.96 4.21 2.79
CA ALA A 139 5.74 3.25 1.70
C ALA A 139 5.60 3.97 0.34
N THR A 140 6.44 4.96 0.10
CA THR A 140 6.41 5.86 -1.07
C THR A 140 6.97 5.28 -2.36
N GLY A 141 7.51 4.05 -2.30
CA GLY A 141 7.98 3.32 -3.47
C GLY A 141 9.21 3.94 -4.14
N PRO A 142 9.57 3.48 -5.36
CA PRO A 142 10.80 3.88 -6.04
C PRO A 142 10.79 5.33 -6.55
N LEU A 143 9.63 5.99 -6.54
CA LEU A 143 9.44 7.36 -7.02
C LEU A 143 8.98 8.27 -5.87
N THR A 144 9.66 8.16 -4.73
CA THR A 144 9.46 9.04 -3.57
C THR A 144 9.64 10.50 -3.98
N SER A 145 8.77 11.41 -3.49
CA SER A 145 8.86 12.82 -3.89
C SER A 145 10.19 13.43 -3.43
N PRO A 146 10.76 14.39 -4.20
CA PRO A 146 12.04 15.01 -3.84
C PRO A 146 12.03 15.61 -2.43
N ALA A 147 10.93 16.24 -2.01
CA ALA A 147 10.81 16.84 -0.69
C ALA A 147 10.96 15.81 0.44
N LEU A 148 10.23 14.69 0.37
CA LEU A 148 10.33 13.64 1.39
C LEU A 148 11.67 12.91 1.34
N LEU A 149 12.21 12.67 0.14
CA LEU A 149 13.52 12.03 -0.04
C LEU A 149 14.62 12.83 0.67
N SER A 150 14.64 14.16 0.52
CA SER A 150 15.59 15.02 1.23
C SER A 150 15.54 14.82 2.75
N ARG A 151 14.34 14.74 3.32
CA ARG A 151 14.16 14.53 4.77
C ARG A 151 14.59 13.14 5.23
N LEU A 152 14.37 12.11 4.42
CA LEU A 152 14.86 10.76 4.70
C LEU A 152 16.38 10.69 4.66
N VAL A 153 17.03 11.34 3.68
CA VAL A 153 18.50 11.43 3.60
C VAL A 153 19.07 12.18 4.80
N GLU A 154 18.46 13.28 5.21
CA GLU A 154 18.89 14.03 6.41
C GLU A 154 18.81 13.18 7.68
N LEU A 155 17.77 12.33 7.82
CA LEU A 155 17.62 11.44 8.97
C LEU A 155 18.62 10.26 8.94
N LEU A 156 18.81 9.64 7.78
CA LEU A 156 19.57 8.38 7.65
C LEU A 156 21.06 8.58 7.31
N GLY A 157 21.45 9.80 6.94
CA GLY A 157 22.78 10.13 6.43
C GLY A 157 22.95 9.89 4.92
N GLU A 158 23.92 10.59 4.34
CA GLU A 158 24.27 10.46 2.92
C GLU A 158 24.79 9.04 2.58
N GLY A 159 24.35 8.49 1.45
CA GLY A 159 24.76 7.16 0.96
C GLY A 159 23.92 5.98 1.46
N SER A 160 22.87 6.24 2.26
CA SER A 160 21.98 5.22 2.84
C SER A 160 20.75 4.87 1.99
N LEU A 161 20.52 5.55 0.85
CA LEU A 161 19.31 5.43 0.01
C LEU A 161 19.65 5.40 -1.49
#